data_AF-A0A382P7S9-F1
#
_entry.id   AF-A0A382P7S9-F1
#
_cell.length_a   1.000
_cell.length_b   1.000
_cell.length_c   1.000
_cell.angle_alpha   90.00
_cell.angle_beta   90.00
_cell.angle_gamma   90.00
#
_symmetry.space_group_name_H-M   'P 1'
#
loop_
_entity.id
_entity.type
_entity.pdbx_description
1 polymer ?
#
loop_
_entity_poly.entity_id
_entity_poly.type
_entity_poly.pdbx_seq_one_letter_code
_entity_poly.pdbx_strand_id
1 'polypeptide(L)'
;MPIRVAIVGSGPSGFYTAEALGKSDKDVEVDMIERLPAPHGLIRYGVAPDHLTTKNVSRNFDKTANRDVFRFYGNVDIGKDISLDELRQMYDAVVLAIGSPEDNKLGIPGEDKKGVVGSAAFVGWYNGHPDFVDLELDLASPNVCVIGNGNVAVDIARVLVKTRDELSPSDITNAALEALLASSVTDVYMLGRRGPVEAKFTNVELREMGKLAICVPQIVGTKIPNSVPAELDMSDRDRRLRERNLATLREFEPRQPDELEKRVHFQFYAAPQEILGGDHVEGIRLERTEVIDGRAVGTGKFF
;
A
#
# COMPACT_ATOMS: atom_id res chain seq x y z
N MET A 1 -24.20 19.92 29.80
CA MET A 1 -23.44 18.67 29.66
C MET A 1 -22.76 18.72 28.31
N PRO A 2 -21.48 18.34 28.22
CA PRO A 2 -20.76 18.32 26.96
C PRO A 2 -21.42 17.34 25.99
N ILE A 3 -21.30 17.61 24.68
CA ILE A 3 -21.66 16.66 23.63
C ILE A 3 -20.63 15.53 23.66
N ARG A 4 -21.08 14.28 23.83
CA ARG A 4 -20.19 13.12 23.87
C ARG A 4 -20.13 12.46 22.49
N VAL A 5 -18.94 12.38 21.92
CA VAL A 5 -18.71 11.77 20.60
C VAL A 5 -17.78 10.58 20.72
N ALA A 6 -18.23 9.42 20.25
CA ALA A 6 -17.37 8.26 20.06
C ALA A 6 -16.80 8.26 18.62
N ILE A 7 -15.50 8.05 18.49
CA ILE A 7 -14.83 7.86 17.19
C ILE A 7 -14.28 6.43 17.15
N VAL A 8 -14.77 5.62 16.23
CA VAL A 8 -14.33 4.22 16.05
C VAL A 8 -13.21 4.18 15.01
N GLY A 9 -11.99 3.92 15.46
CA GLY A 9 -10.78 3.89 14.65
C GLY A 9 -9.86 5.09 14.90
N SER A 10 -8.58 4.80 15.11
CA SER A 10 -7.55 5.78 15.45
C SER A 10 -6.58 6.09 14.29
N GLY A 11 -7.03 5.86 13.05
CA GLY A 11 -6.31 6.30 11.87
C GLY A 11 -6.38 7.82 11.64
N PRO A 12 -5.79 8.32 10.54
CA PRO A 12 -5.84 9.75 10.20
C PRO A 12 -7.24 10.36 10.19
N SER A 13 -8.23 9.66 9.63
CA SER A 13 -9.61 10.15 9.62
C SER A 13 -10.14 10.38 11.04
N GLY A 14 -9.92 9.43 11.95
CA GLY A 14 -10.34 9.55 13.34
C GLY A 14 -9.66 10.72 14.06
N PHE A 15 -8.33 10.86 13.90
CA PHE A 15 -7.60 11.96 14.51
C PHE A 15 -7.95 13.33 13.94
N TYR A 16 -8.18 13.45 12.62
CA TYR A 16 -8.63 14.72 12.03
C TYR A 16 -10.05 15.07 12.47
N THR A 17 -10.94 14.09 12.63
CA THR A 17 -12.26 14.31 13.24
C THR A 17 -12.11 14.80 14.69
N ALA A 18 -11.30 14.14 15.50
CA ALA A 18 -11.05 14.54 16.89
C ALA A 18 -10.45 15.96 16.98
N GLU A 19 -9.50 16.28 16.11
CA GLU A 19 -8.87 17.61 16.04
C GLU A 19 -9.90 18.69 15.69
N ALA A 20 -10.76 18.44 14.70
CA ALA A 20 -11.81 19.36 14.29
C ALA A 20 -12.83 19.60 15.41
N LEU A 21 -13.28 18.52 16.08
CA LEU A 21 -14.20 18.62 17.21
C LEU A 21 -13.60 19.42 18.37
N GLY A 22 -12.37 19.08 18.77
CA GLY A 22 -11.69 19.77 19.88
C GLY A 22 -11.28 21.21 19.56
N LYS A 23 -11.34 21.67 18.30
CA LYS A 23 -11.13 23.08 17.91
C LYS A 23 -12.45 23.84 17.72
N SER A 24 -13.59 23.17 17.84
CA SER A 24 -14.89 23.82 17.68
C SER A 24 -15.25 24.67 18.90
N ASP A 25 -16.18 25.60 18.74
CA ASP A 25 -16.72 26.41 19.84
C ASP A 25 -17.75 25.64 20.70
N LYS A 26 -17.82 24.31 20.56
CA LYS A 26 -18.77 23.45 21.28
C LYS A 26 -18.08 22.79 22.47
N ASP A 27 -18.82 22.68 23.57
CA ASP A 27 -18.43 21.85 24.71
C ASP A 27 -18.56 20.37 24.31
N VAL A 28 -17.45 19.70 24.03
CA VAL A 28 -17.39 18.35 23.47
C VAL A 28 -16.40 17.49 24.24
N GLU A 29 -16.77 16.23 24.49
CA GLU A 29 -15.86 15.16 24.91
C GLU A 29 -15.75 14.12 23.81
N VAL A 30 -14.52 13.68 23.52
CA VAL A 30 -14.22 12.73 22.44
C VAL A 30 -13.58 11.47 23.03
N ASP A 31 -14.23 10.34 22.81
CA ASP A 31 -13.68 9.02 23.11
C ASP A 31 -13.31 8.32 21.81
N MET A 32 -12.01 8.09 21.62
CA MET A 32 -11.51 7.32 20.48
C MET A 32 -11.35 5.86 20.87
N ILE A 33 -12.02 4.99 20.15
CA ILE A 33 -12.08 3.55 20.39
C ILE A 33 -11.33 2.84 19.26
N GLU A 34 -10.35 2.02 19.60
CA GLU A 34 -9.46 1.37 18.66
C GLU A 34 -9.31 -0.11 19.00
N ARG A 35 -9.39 -0.96 17.96
CA ARG A 35 -9.24 -2.41 18.10
C ARG A 35 -7.82 -2.79 18.49
N LEU A 36 -6.82 -2.08 17.95
CA LEU A 36 -5.42 -2.35 18.25
C LEU A 36 -4.96 -1.67 19.56
N PRO A 37 -3.90 -2.18 20.22
CA PRO A 37 -3.35 -1.52 21.41
C PRO A 37 -2.69 -0.17 21.11
N ALA A 38 -2.15 0.02 19.91
CA ALA A 38 -1.45 1.24 19.52
C ALA A 38 -2.27 2.04 18.49
N PRO A 39 -2.26 3.38 18.59
CA PRO A 39 -3.02 4.24 17.70
C PRO A 39 -2.35 4.43 16.32
N HIS A 40 -2.95 5.32 15.52
CA HIS A 40 -2.44 5.88 14.25
C HIS A 40 -2.76 5.07 12.99
N GLY A 41 -3.34 3.87 13.12
CA GLY A 41 -3.77 3.04 12.00
C GLY A 41 -2.67 2.88 10.94
N LEU A 42 -2.99 3.14 9.67
CA LEU A 42 -2.04 3.00 8.55
C LEU A 42 -0.84 3.96 8.61
N ILE A 43 -0.83 5.01 9.42
CA ILE A 43 0.41 5.79 9.62
C ILE A 43 1.47 4.94 10.32
N ARG A 44 1.05 4.08 11.24
CA ARG A 44 1.93 3.12 11.92
C ARG A 44 2.11 1.85 11.10
N TYR A 45 1.00 1.29 10.63
CA TYR A 45 0.97 -0.08 10.09
C TYR A 45 0.92 -0.18 8.56
N GLY A 46 0.79 0.94 7.85
CA GLY A 46 0.64 0.97 6.38
C GLY A 46 1.79 1.69 5.67
N VAL A 47 2.14 2.90 6.13
CA VAL A 47 3.24 3.67 5.57
C VAL A 47 4.53 2.87 5.66
N ALA A 48 5.23 2.72 4.52
CA ALA A 48 6.44 1.94 4.43
C ALA A 48 7.50 2.41 5.45
N PRO A 49 8.33 1.50 6.00
CA PRO A 49 9.21 1.82 7.10
C PRO A 49 10.30 2.83 6.71
N ASP A 50 10.67 2.85 5.44
CA ASP A 50 11.61 3.80 4.85
C ASP A 50 11.01 5.19 4.56
N HIS A 51 9.73 5.40 4.85
CA HIS A 51 9.03 6.69 4.69
C HIS A 51 8.71 7.37 6.04
N LEU A 52 9.71 7.43 6.93
CA LEU A 52 9.56 8.03 8.26
C LEU A 52 9.05 9.48 8.24
N THR A 53 9.38 10.25 7.19
CA THR A 53 8.89 11.63 7.05
C THR A 53 7.37 11.70 6.94
N THR A 54 6.73 10.74 6.29
CA THR A 54 5.27 10.64 6.22
C THR A 54 4.68 10.29 7.58
N LYS A 55 5.37 9.45 8.36
CA LYS A 55 4.94 9.07 9.72
C LYS A 55 4.94 10.23 10.72
N ASN A 56 5.67 11.31 10.44
CA ASN A 56 5.74 12.52 11.27
C ASN A 56 4.38 13.18 11.56
N VAL A 57 3.35 12.92 10.75
CA VAL A 57 1.99 13.41 11.02
C VAL A 57 1.46 12.94 12.38
N SER A 58 1.97 11.80 12.90
CA SER A 58 1.62 11.30 14.23
C SER A 58 1.89 12.32 15.33
N ARG A 59 2.89 13.21 15.19
CA ARG A 59 3.13 14.27 16.18
C ARG A 59 1.95 15.24 16.32
N ASN A 60 1.17 15.45 15.28
CA ASN A 60 -0.04 16.27 15.35
C ASN A 60 -1.20 15.48 15.98
N PHE A 61 -1.23 14.17 15.76
CA PHE A 61 -2.19 13.27 16.41
C PHE A 61 -1.92 13.20 17.92
N ASP A 62 -0.66 13.09 18.33
CA ASP A 62 -0.26 13.13 19.74
C ASP A 62 -0.65 14.46 20.40
N LYS A 63 -0.51 15.59 19.70
CA LYS A 63 -1.00 16.90 20.21
C LYS A 63 -2.52 16.93 20.39
N THR A 64 -3.25 16.24 19.52
CA THR A 64 -4.71 16.11 19.64
C THR A 64 -5.07 15.21 20.80
N ALA A 65 -4.34 14.10 20.97
CA ALA A 65 -4.55 13.13 22.04
C ALA A 65 -4.27 13.69 23.45
N ASN A 66 -3.36 14.67 23.55
CA ASN A 66 -3.00 15.32 24.81
C ASN A 66 -3.96 16.45 25.25
N ARG A 67 -5.10 16.62 24.59
CA ARG A 67 -6.12 17.60 25.01
C ARG A 67 -7.03 16.99 26.07
N ASP A 68 -7.42 17.79 27.07
CA ASP A 68 -8.28 17.33 28.18
C ASP A 68 -9.63 16.74 27.73
N VAL A 69 -10.12 17.19 26.57
CA VAL A 69 -11.39 16.72 25.97
C VAL A 69 -11.29 15.36 25.29
N PHE A 70 -10.09 14.75 25.21
CA PHE A 70 -9.84 13.53 24.45
C PHE A 70 -9.43 12.37 25.36
N ARG A 71 -10.04 11.20 25.13
CA ARG A 71 -9.67 9.93 25.76
C ARG A 71 -9.47 8.85 24.70
N PHE A 72 -8.44 8.03 24.88
CA PHE A 72 -8.14 6.89 24.00
C PHE A 72 -8.39 5.57 24.71
N TYR A 73 -9.13 4.69 24.03
CA TYR A 73 -9.46 3.33 24.46
C TYR A 73 -8.98 2.35 23.38
N GLY A 74 -7.73 1.91 23.48
CA GLY A 74 -7.17 0.86 22.62
C GLY A 74 -7.55 -0.54 23.10
N ASN A 75 -7.35 -1.53 22.24
CA ASN A 75 -7.71 -2.93 22.49
C ASN A 75 -9.22 -3.13 22.79
N VAL A 76 -10.07 -2.39 22.09
CA VAL A 76 -11.54 -2.49 22.16
C VAL A 76 -12.09 -2.69 20.76
N ASP A 77 -12.64 -3.87 20.50
CA ASP A 77 -13.13 -4.29 19.19
C ASP A 77 -14.66 -4.14 19.08
N ILE A 78 -15.11 -3.38 18.08
CA ILE A 78 -16.54 -3.15 17.85
C ILE A 78 -17.17 -4.37 17.18
N GLY A 79 -18.25 -4.87 17.78
CA GLY A 79 -18.92 -6.11 17.39
C GLY A 79 -18.47 -7.33 18.19
N LYS A 80 -17.37 -7.23 18.95
CA LYS A 80 -16.90 -8.28 19.86
C LYS A 80 -16.97 -7.84 21.32
N ASP A 81 -16.33 -6.73 21.67
CA ASP A 81 -16.26 -6.24 23.05
C ASP A 81 -17.42 -5.28 23.35
N ILE A 82 -17.87 -4.53 22.34
CA ILE A 82 -19.03 -3.64 22.43
C ILE A 82 -19.72 -3.49 21.06
N SER A 83 -21.05 -3.44 21.04
CA SER A 83 -21.82 -3.26 19.81
C SER A 83 -21.94 -1.79 19.39
N LEU A 84 -22.21 -1.57 18.10
CA LEU A 84 -22.50 -0.23 17.58
C LEU A 84 -23.77 0.37 18.21
N ASP A 85 -24.76 -0.47 18.53
CA ASP A 85 -26.02 0.00 19.13
C ASP A 85 -25.82 0.43 20.58
N GLU A 86 -24.97 -0.24 21.35
CA GLU A 86 -24.57 0.22 22.69
C GLU A 86 -23.84 1.56 22.62
N LEU A 87 -22.92 1.75 21.67
CA LEU A 87 -22.27 3.05 21.46
C LEU A 87 -23.29 4.15 21.15
N ARG A 88 -24.28 3.88 20.29
CA ARG A 88 -25.34 4.84 19.96
C ARG A 88 -26.26 5.20 21.14
N GLN A 89 -26.35 4.33 22.15
CA GLN A 89 -27.10 4.61 23.37
C GLN A 89 -26.28 5.42 24.40
N MET A 90 -24.95 5.33 24.37
CA MET A 90 -24.06 5.98 25.34
C MET A 90 -23.55 7.36 24.89
N TYR A 91 -23.53 7.64 23.59
CA TYR A 91 -22.95 8.84 22.98
C TYR A 91 -23.98 9.61 22.15
N ASP A 92 -23.86 10.93 22.12
CA ASP A 92 -24.71 11.79 21.28
C ASP A 92 -24.43 11.60 19.79
N ALA A 93 -23.19 11.21 19.44
CA ALA A 93 -22.80 10.88 18.08
C ALA A 93 -21.72 9.78 18.05
N VAL A 94 -21.75 8.95 17.00
CA VAL A 94 -20.73 7.93 16.70
C VAL A 94 -20.18 8.16 15.30
N VAL A 95 -18.87 8.31 15.18
CA VAL A 95 -18.16 8.47 13.91
C VAL A 95 -17.42 7.18 13.58
N LEU A 96 -17.71 6.58 12.43
CA LEU A 96 -16.98 5.41 11.94
C LEU A 96 -15.77 5.85 11.11
N ALA A 97 -14.58 5.62 11.64
CA ALA A 97 -13.27 5.95 11.05
C ALA A 97 -12.40 4.69 10.87
N ILE A 98 -13.04 3.56 10.51
CA ILE A 98 -12.47 2.20 10.53
C ILE A 98 -11.55 1.86 9.36
N GLY A 99 -11.42 2.73 8.36
CA GLY A 99 -10.58 2.48 7.18
C GLY A 99 -11.08 1.31 6.32
N SER A 100 -10.14 0.64 5.64
CA SER A 100 -10.39 -0.51 4.77
C SER A 100 -9.30 -1.56 5.02
N PRO A 101 -9.46 -2.43 6.04
CA PRO A 101 -8.41 -3.37 6.46
C PRO A 101 -8.29 -4.59 5.54
N GLU A 102 -9.32 -4.90 4.74
CA GLU A 102 -9.36 -6.10 3.90
C GLU A 102 -8.75 -5.85 2.52
N ASP A 103 -7.95 -6.82 2.06
CA ASP A 103 -7.43 -6.86 0.70
C ASP A 103 -8.54 -7.25 -0.31
N ASN A 104 -8.51 -6.64 -1.49
CA ASN A 104 -9.37 -7.07 -2.59
C ASN A 104 -8.91 -8.43 -3.13
N LYS A 105 -9.83 -9.38 -3.25
CA LYS A 105 -9.59 -10.64 -3.98
C LYS A 105 -9.39 -10.38 -5.47
N LEU A 106 -8.59 -11.21 -6.12
CA LEU A 106 -8.34 -11.15 -7.56
C LEU A 106 -9.53 -11.73 -8.33
N GLY A 107 -10.23 -12.71 -7.74
CA GLY A 107 -11.36 -13.41 -8.36
C GLY A 107 -10.93 -14.33 -9.50
N ILE A 108 -9.73 -14.89 -9.42
CA ILE A 108 -9.15 -15.76 -10.46
C ILE A 108 -8.82 -17.16 -9.91
N PRO A 109 -8.80 -18.21 -10.75
CA PRO A 109 -8.39 -19.53 -10.32
C PRO A 109 -6.99 -19.53 -9.70
N GLY A 110 -6.86 -20.23 -8.58
CA GLY A 110 -5.59 -20.37 -7.84
C GLY A 110 -5.27 -19.22 -6.88
N GLU A 111 -6.15 -18.24 -6.68
CA GLU A 111 -5.88 -17.10 -5.78
C GLU A 111 -5.73 -17.45 -4.29
N ASP A 112 -6.13 -18.67 -3.88
CA ASP A 112 -5.97 -19.16 -2.50
C ASP A 112 -4.76 -20.12 -2.32
N LYS A 113 -3.88 -20.25 -3.33
CA LYS A 113 -2.66 -21.07 -3.22
C LYS A 113 -1.67 -20.49 -2.20
N LYS A 114 -0.86 -21.35 -1.60
CA LYS A 114 0.24 -20.91 -0.72
C LYS A 114 1.25 -20.07 -1.51
N GLY A 115 1.62 -18.91 -0.98
CA GLY A 115 2.46 -17.92 -1.66
C GLY A 115 1.68 -16.78 -2.32
N VAL A 116 0.34 -16.86 -2.41
CA VAL A 116 -0.49 -15.69 -2.73
C VAL A 116 -0.78 -14.92 -1.44
N VAL A 117 -0.35 -13.67 -1.38
CA VAL A 117 -0.45 -12.84 -0.18
C VAL A 117 -1.05 -11.48 -0.54
N GLY A 118 -2.00 -11.03 0.28
CA GLY A 118 -2.59 -9.72 0.16
C GLY A 118 -1.60 -8.60 0.45
N SER A 119 -1.79 -7.45 -0.20
CA SER A 119 -0.89 -6.30 -0.02
C SER A 119 -0.92 -5.75 1.40
N ALA A 120 -2.11 -5.67 2.03
CA ALA A 120 -2.25 -5.22 3.40
C ALA A 120 -1.61 -6.21 4.38
N ALA A 121 -1.71 -7.52 4.10
CA ALA A 121 -1.05 -8.55 4.91
C ALA A 121 0.49 -8.45 4.86
N PHE A 122 1.07 -8.33 3.66
CA PHE A 122 2.53 -8.19 3.52
C PHE A 122 3.05 -6.88 4.13
N VAL A 123 2.32 -5.78 3.92
CA VAL A 123 2.65 -4.48 4.53
C VAL A 123 2.53 -4.51 6.04
N GLY A 124 1.46 -5.11 6.55
CA GLY A 124 1.24 -5.29 7.98
C GLY A 124 2.33 -6.14 8.62
N TRP A 125 2.78 -7.21 7.96
CA TRP A 125 3.87 -8.07 8.41
C TRP A 125 5.17 -7.28 8.62
N TYR A 126 5.64 -6.53 7.61
CA TYR A 126 6.90 -5.79 7.77
C TYR A 126 6.79 -4.60 8.74
N ASN A 127 5.59 -4.03 8.92
CA ASN A 127 5.31 -2.93 9.85
C ASN A 127 4.92 -3.42 11.26
N GLY A 128 4.89 -4.72 11.53
CA GLY A 128 4.58 -5.28 12.86
C GLY A 128 3.12 -5.08 13.29
N HIS A 129 2.19 -5.15 12.35
CA HIS A 129 0.76 -5.17 12.64
C HIS A 129 0.40 -6.50 13.34
N PRO A 130 -0.26 -6.47 14.51
CA PRO A 130 -0.51 -7.68 15.33
C PRO A 130 -1.17 -8.84 14.58
N ASP A 131 -2.10 -8.58 13.67
CA ASP A 131 -2.79 -9.64 12.91
C ASP A 131 -1.89 -10.36 11.88
N PHE A 132 -0.69 -9.85 11.60
CA PHE A 132 0.19 -10.35 10.53
C PHE A 132 1.60 -10.73 11.02
N VAL A 133 1.84 -10.73 12.33
CA VAL A 133 3.17 -11.06 12.89
C VAL A 133 3.58 -12.51 12.65
N ASP A 134 2.60 -13.41 12.58
CA ASP A 134 2.79 -14.84 12.33
C ASP A 134 2.65 -15.21 10.85
N LEU A 135 2.62 -14.21 9.95
CA LEU A 135 2.54 -14.46 8.51
C LEU A 135 3.83 -15.14 8.02
N GLU A 136 3.70 -16.41 7.63
CA GLU A 136 4.79 -17.16 7.00
C GLU A 136 4.90 -16.79 5.52
N LEU A 137 6.03 -16.19 5.13
CA LEU A 137 6.34 -15.83 3.75
C LEU A 137 7.47 -16.71 3.22
N ASP A 138 7.22 -17.39 2.09
CA ASP A 138 8.28 -18.05 1.35
C ASP A 138 8.97 -17.05 0.41
N LEU A 139 10.16 -16.62 0.81
CA LEU A 139 11.03 -15.72 0.03
C LEU A 139 12.23 -16.47 -0.58
N ALA A 140 12.15 -17.79 -0.72
CA ALA A 140 13.20 -18.60 -1.37
C ALA A 140 13.12 -18.57 -2.91
N SER A 141 11.98 -18.18 -3.48
CA SER A 141 11.87 -17.97 -4.93
C SER A 141 12.67 -16.73 -5.36
N PRO A 142 13.43 -16.79 -6.46
CA PRO A 142 14.09 -15.61 -7.01
C PRO A 142 13.11 -14.60 -7.63
N ASN A 143 11.88 -15.03 -7.93
CA ASN A 143 10.89 -14.21 -8.63
C ASN A 143 9.66 -13.94 -7.73
N VAL A 144 9.22 -12.68 -7.68
CA VAL A 144 7.98 -12.26 -7.03
C VAL A 144 7.13 -11.45 -8.00
N CYS A 145 5.82 -11.69 -8.04
CA CYS A 145 4.87 -10.88 -8.80
C CYS A 145 4.07 -9.99 -7.86
N VAL A 146 4.05 -8.68 -8.11
CA VAL A 146 3.23 -7.68 -7.43
C VAL A 146 2.16 -7.19 -8.40
N ILE A 147 0.90 -7.49 -8.11
CA ILE A 147 -0.22 -7.12 -8.98
C ILE A 147 -0.68 -5.69 -8.64
N GLY A 148 -0.41 -4.76 -9.54
CA GLY A 148 -0.83 -3.36 -9.43
C GLY A 148 0.26 -2.34 -9.79
N ASN A 149 -0.18 -1.11 -10.10
CA ASN A 149 0.71 0.03 -10.33
C ASN A 149 0.33 1.24 -9.47
N GLY A 150 0.02 1.01 -8.19
CA GLY A 150 -0.17 2.05 -7.18
C GLY A 150 1.07 2.21 -6.29
N ASN A 151 1.05 3.20 -5.38
CA ASN A 151 2.14 3.41 -4.43
C ASN A 151 2.42 2.17 -3.56
N VAL A 152 1.39 1.49 -3.06
CA VAL A 152 1.58 0.27 -2.25
C VAL A 152 2.36 -0.81 -3.02
N ALA A 153 2.09 -0.97 -4.31
CA ALA A 153 2.83 -1.92 -5.15
C ALA A 153 4.30 -1.49 -5.31
N VAL A 154 4.57 -0.18 -5.44
CA VAL A 154 5.94 0.36 -5.45
C VAL A 154 6.63 0.12 -4.11
N ASP A 155 5.95 0.37 -2.99
CA ASP A 155 6.49 0.17 -1.64
C ASP A 155 6.88 -1.30 -1.41
N ILE A 156 5.99 -2.24 -1.75
CA ILE A 156 6.27 -3.68 -1.66
C ILE A 156 7.48 -4.05 -2.52
N ALA A 157 7.49 -3.63 -3.79
CA ALA A 157 8.59 -3.92 -4.70
C ALA A 157 9.91 -3.34 -4.21
N ARG A 158 9.88 -2.12 -3.65
CA ARG A 158 11.04 -1.42 -3.10
C ARG A 158 11.60 -2.13 -1.87
N VAL A 159 10.75 -2.49 -0.91
CA VAL A 159 11.16 -3.18 0.33
C VAL A 159 11.80 -4.54 0.02
N LEU A 160 11.27 -5.30 -0.94
CA LEU A 160 11.80 -6.62 -1.33
C LEU A 160 13.23 -6.60 -1.87
N VAL A 161 13.68 -5.48 -2.44
CA VAL A 161 14.97 -5.38 -3.14
C VAL A 161 15.98 -4.47 -2.44
N LYS A 162 15.63 -3.89 -1.29
CA LYS A 162 16.53 -3.02 -0.51
C LYS A 162 17.59 -3.80 0.26
N THR A 163 18.72 -3.12 0.48
CA THR A 163 19.84 -3.63 1.29
C THR A 163 19.62 -3.45 2.79
N ARG A 164 20.47 -4.11 3.60
CA ARG A 164 20.54 -3.87 5.05
C ARG A 164 20.78 -2.39 5.35
N ASP A 165 21.68 -1.72 4.63
CA ASP A 165 22.02 -0.31 4.89
C ASP A 165 20.85 0.63 4.59
N GLU A 166 20.04 0.32 3.58
CA GLU A 166 18.84 1.09 3.25
C GLU A 166 17.67 0.87 4.22
N LEU A 167 17.58 -0.29 4.88
CA LEU A 167 16.50 -0.64 5.79
C LEU A 167 16.83 -0.48 7.29
N SER A 168 18.10 -0.59 7.70
CA SER A 168 18.50 -0.44 9.10
C SER A 168 18.12 0.91 9.76
N PRO A 169 18.09 2.06 9.05
CA PRO A 169 17.64 3.32 9.66
C PRO A 169 16.11 3.47 9.75
N SER A 170 15.35 2.48 9.24
CA SER A 170 13.88 2.48 9.22
C SER A 170 13.28 1.91 10.50
N ASP A 171 11.95 1.90 10.61
CA ASP A 171 11.22 1.24 11.71
C ASP A 171 10.64 -0.14 11.33
N ILE A 172 11.23 -0.81 10.33
CA ILE A 172 10.89 -2.20 9.97
C ILE A 172 11.10 -3.14 11.16
N THR A 173 10.28 -4.18 11.29
CA THR A 173 10.49 -5.17 12.34
C THR A 173 11.78 -5.98 12.12
N ASN A 174 12.45 -6.37 13.20
CA ASN A 174 13.65 -7.22 13.11
C ASN A 174 13.35 -8.55 12.40
N ALA A 175 12.20 -9.16 12.66
CA ALA A 175 11.80 -10.40 12.02
C ALA A 175 11.67 -10.24 10.50
N ALA A 176 11.02 -9.16 10.04
CA ALA A 176 10.90 -8.89 8.61
C ALA A 176 12.24 -8.52 7.96
N LEU A 177 13.08 -7.73 8.65
CA LEU A 177 14.42 -7.40 8.15
C LEU A 177 15.26 -8.66 7.93
N GLU A 178 15.34 -9.55 8.91
CA GLU A 178 16.13 -10.78 8.78
C GLU A 178 15.58 -11.70 7.69
N ALA A 179 14.25 -11.82 7.56
CA ALA A 179 13.62 -12.58 6.47
C ALA A 179 13.94 -11.98 5.08
N LEU A 180 13.89 -10.65 4.93
CA LEU A 180 14.23 -9.97 3.68
C LEU A 180 15.71 -10.11 3.32
N LEU A 181 16.61 -10.13 4.30
CA LEU A 181 18.04 -10.32 4.07
C LEU A 181 18.41 -11.76 3.74
N ALA A 182 17.64 -12.74 4.23
CA ALA A 182 17.77 -14.14 3.85
C ALA A 182 17.07 -14.49 2.52
N SER A 183 16.30 -13.56 1.96
CA SER A 183 15.54 -13.73 0.73
C SER A 183 16.43 -14.03 -0.48
N SER A 184 15.99 -14.94 -1.33
CA SER A 184 16.61 -15.23 -2.63
C SER A 184 16.05 -14.37 -3.76
N VAL A 185 15.12 -13.46 -3.47
CA VAL A 185 14.45 -12.61 -4.47
C VAL A 185 15.47 -11.70 -5.18
N THR A 186 15.56 -11.87 -6.50
CA THR A 186 16.35 -11.05 -7.41
C THR A 186 15.49 -10.24 -8.37
N ASP A 187 14.28 -10.72 -8.67
CA ASP A 187 13.42 -10.17 -9.71
C ASP A 187 11.99 -9.96 -9.18
N VAL A 188 11.54 -8.70 -9.16
CA VAL A 188 10.18 -8.34 -8.77
C VAL A 188 9.42 -7.81 -9.97
N TYR A 189 8.31 -8.43 -10.33
CA TYR A 189 7.47 -8.06 -11.47
C TYR A 189 6.25 -7.28 -11.02
N MET A 190 6.21 -5.99 -11.32
CA MET A 190 5.04 -5.14 -11.12
C MET A 190 4.10 -5.25 -12.33
N LEU A 191 2.96 -5.92 -12.13
CA LEU A 191 2.02 -6.28 -13.19
C LEU A 191 0.83 -5.33 -13.25
N GLY A 192 0.67 -4.67 -14.39
CA GLY A 192 -0.34 -3.66 -14.64
C GLY A 192 -1.30 -4.03 -15.74
N ARG A 193 -2.60 -4.16 -15.44
CA ARG A 193 -3.63 -4.44 -16.47
C ARG A 193 -3.90 -3.28 -17.45
N ARG A 194 -3.34 -2.09 -17.22
CA ARG A 194 -3.46 -0.91 -18.10
C ARG A 194 -2.08 -0.36 -18.45
N GLY A 195 -2.03 0.72 -19.21
CA GLY A 195 -0.81 1.35 -19.65
C GLY A 195 -0.12 2.23 -18.60
N PRO A 196 1.10 2.71 -18.91
CA PRO A 196 1.85 3.62 -18.06
C PRO A 196 1.15 4.96 -17.82
N VAL A 197 0.26 5.39 -18.72
CA VAL A 197 -0.54 6.63 -18.59
C VAL A 197 -1.61 6.50 -17.50
N GLU A 198 -2.14 5.29 -17.26
CA GLU A 198 -3.18 5.02 -16.26
C GLU A 198 -2.61 4.61 -14.89
N ALA A 199 -1.30 4.46 -14.78
CA ALA A 199 -0.62 4.10 -13.54
C ALA A 199 -0.95 5.09 -12.41
N LYS A 200 -1.06 4.57 -11.18
CA LYS A 200 -1.53 5.30 -10.00
C LYS A 200 -0.43 5.61 -8.99
N PHE A 201 0.79 5.13 -9.20
CA PHE A 201 1.94 5.58 -8.42
C PHE A 201 2.21 7.07 -8.66
N THR A 202 2.75 7.72 -7.66
CA THR A 202 3.18 9.12 -7.77
C THR A 202 4.64 9.20 -8.21
N ASN A 203 5.03 10.35 -8.77
CA ASN A 203 6.38 10.55 -9.28
C ASN A 203 7.45 10.46 -8.18
N VAL A 204 7.12 10.87 -6.94
CA VAL A 204 8.05 10.80 -5.81
C VAL A 204 8.43 9.33 -5.57
N GLU A 205 7.44 8.46 -5.40
CA GLU A 205 7.65 7.02 -5.19
C GLU A 205 8.38 6.37 -6.37
N LEU A 206 7.95 6.69 -7.59
CA LEU A 206 8.56 6.10 -8.78
C LEU A 206 10.05 6.45 -8.89
N ARG A 207 10.43 7.70 -8.59
CA ARG A 207 11.83 8.15 -8.68
C ARG A 207 12.75 7.47 -7.67
N GLU A 208 12.21 6.97 -6.55
CA GLU A 208 13.00 6.21 -5.58
C GLU A 208 13.48 4.89 -6.15
N MET A 209 12.71 4.27 -7.05
CA MET A 209 13.09 3.02 -7.73
C MET A 209 14.37 3.16 -8.57
N GLY A 210 14.64 4.35 -9.09
CA GLY A 210 15.88 4.65 -9.83
C GLY A 210 17.09 4.94 -8.95
N LYS A 211 16.95 4.91 -7.61
CA LYS A 211 18.02 5.25 -6.65
C LYS A 211 18.41 4.09 -5.75
N LEU A 212 17.83 2.90 -5.96
CA LEU A 212 18.09 1.72 -5.13
C LEU A 212 19.52 1.23 -5.33
N ALA A 213 20.19 0.89 -4.23
CA ALA A 213 21.63 0.62 -4.24
C ALA A 213 22.03 -0.58 -5.12
N ILE A 214 21.19 -1.61 -5.15
CA ILE A 214 21.47 -2.89 -5.83
C ILE A 214 20.37 -3.31 -6.82
N CYS A 215 19.43 -2.42 -7.15
CA CYS A 215 18.29 -2.77 -7.99
C CYS A 215 18.16 -1.84 -9.20
N VAL A 216 18.02 -2.44 -10.39
CA VAL A 216 17.73 -1.71 -11.63
C VAL A 216 16.23 -1.78 -11.96
N PRO A 217 15.54 -0.65 -12.17
CA PRO A 217 14.20 -0.67 -12.75
C PRO A 217 14.27 -1.03 -14.24
N GLN A 218 13.36 -1.87 -14.72
CA GLN A 218 13.30 -2.37 -16.10
C GLN A 218 11.89 -2.18 -16.67
N ILE A 219 11.78 -1.69 -17.92
CA ILE A 219 10.50 -1.62 -18.64
C ILE A 219 10.35 -2.87 -19.49
N VAL A 220 9.28 -3.64 -19.29
CA VAL A 220 9.09 -4.94 -19.97
C VAL A 220 7.98 -4.86 -21.01
N GLY A 221 8.33 -5.19 -22.25
CA GLY A 221 7.35 -5.51 -23.31
C GLY A 221 6.44 -4.34 -23.74
N THR A 222 6.77 -3.10 -23.35
CA THR A 222 6.06 -1.90 -23.79
C THR A 222 7.03 -0.76 -24.03
N LYS A 223 6.68 0.13 -24.96
CA LYS A 223 7.32 1.44 -25.09
C LYS A 223 6.58 2.44 -24.22
N ILE A 224 7.32 3.33 -23.55
CA ILE A 224 6.70 4.40 -22.77
C ILE A 224 6.27 5.53 -23.72
N PRO A 225 5.00 6.00 -23.66
CA PRO A 225 4.56 7.14 -24.47
C PRO A 225 5.39 8.40 -24.21
N ASN A 226 5.65 9.18 -25.26
CA ASN A 226 6.41 10.43 -25.16
C ASN A 226 5.64 11.54 -24.41
N SER A 227 4.32 11.47 -24.42
CA SER A 227 3.41 12.39 -23.76
C SER A 227 2.09 11.70 -23.44
N VAL A 228 1.29 12.32 -22.57
CA VAL A 228 -0.09 11.93 -22.30
C VAL A 228 -0.95 12.26 -23.53
N PRO A 229 -1.76 11.32 -24.05
CA PRO A 229 -2.65 11.59 -25.18
C PRO A 229 -3.54 12.82 -24.97
N ALA A 230 -3.71 13.63 -26.02
CA ALA A 230 -4.39 14.93 -25.93
C ALA A 230 -5.90 14.77 -25.72
N GLU A 231 -6.47 13.71 -26.29
CA GLU A 231 -7.88 13.31 -26.26
C GLU A 231 -8.38 12.84 -24.89
N LEU A 232 -7.48 12.55 -23.93
CA LEU A 232 -7.88 12.19 -22.58
C LEU A 232 -8.37 13.42 -21.81
N ASP A 233 -9.64 13.41 -21.43
CA ASP A 233 -10.24 14.45 -20.58
C ASP A 233 -9.74 14.34 -19.13
N MET A 234 -8.99 15.35 -18.69
CA MET A 234 -8.47 15.46 -17.33
C MET A 234 -7.99 16.89 -17.02
N SER A 235 -7.82 17.20 -15.74
CA SER A 235 -7.28 18.49 -15.31
C SER A 235 -5.83 18.69 -15.76
N ASP A 236 -5.42 19.95 -15.95
CA ASP A 236 -4.02 20.32 -16.23
C ASP A 236 -3.05 19.83 -15.15
N ARG A 237 -3.53 19.72 -13.91
CA ARG A 237 -2.74 19.19 -12.79
C ARG A 237 -2.47 17.71 -13.00
N ASP A 238 -3.49 16.92 -13.31
CA ASP A 238 -3.37 15.47 -13.52
C ASP A 238 -2.53 15.15 -14.74
N ARG A 239 -2.69 15.93 -15.83
CA ARG A 239 -1.85 15.81 -17.02
C ARG A 239 -0.38 16.01 -16.66
N ARG A 240 -0.05 17.10 -15.95
CA ARG A 240 1.33 17.38 -15.48
C ARG A 240 1.88 16.31 -14.53
N LEU A 241 1.04 15.67 -13.72
CA LEU A 241 1.46 14.56 -12.87
C LEU A 241 1.81 13.32 -13.70
N ARG A 242 0.96 12.96 -14.66
CA ARG A 242 1.19 11.81 -15.55
C ARG A 242 2.39 12.03 -16.47
N GLU A 243 2.57 13.24 -17.01
CA GLU A 243 3.76 13.60 -17.81
C GLU A 243 5.06 13.38 -17.05
N ARG A 244 5.11 13.77 -15.77
CA ARG A 244 6.27 13.52 -14.91
C ARG A 244 6.52 12.03 -14.69
N ASN A 245 5.46 11.25 -14.47
CA ASN A 245 5.57 9.80 -14.36
C ASN A 245 6.14 9.18 -15.66
N LEU A 246 5.62 9.56 -16.83
CA LEU A 246 6.14 9.09 -18.12
C LEU A 246 7.60 9.49 -18.34
N ALA A 247 7.99 10.71 -17.96
CA ALA A 247 9.39 11.14 -18.02
C ALA A 247 10.30 10.23 -17.18
N THR A 248 9.93 9.95 -15.93
CA THR A 248 10.71 9.04 -15.07
C THR A 248 10.72 7.60 -15.58
N LEU A 249 9.61 7.06 -16.10
CA LEU A 249 9.62 5.73 -16.70
C LEU A 249 10.54 5.64 -17.92
N ARG A 250 10.64 6.71 -18.73
CA ARG A 250 11.58 6.78 -19.85
C ARG A 250 13.04 6.81 -19.41
N GLU A 251 13.35 7.36 -18.23
CA GLU A 251 14.69 7.27 -17.64
C GLU A 251 15.09 5.81 -17.34
N PHE A 252 14.11 4.90 -17.20
CA PHE A 252 14.36 3.48 -16.94
C PHE A 252 14.53 2.65 -18.22
N GLU A 253 13.98 3.07 -19.36
CA GLU A 253 14.09 2.35 -20.65
C GLU A 253 15.53 2.02 -21.09
N PRO A 254 16.54 2.90 -20.94
CA PRO A 254 17.90 2.59 -21.41
C PRO A 254 18.73 1.74 -20.43
N ARG A 255 18.25 1.51 -19.20
CA ARG A 255 19.00 0.82 -18.14
C ARG A 255 19.17 -0.65 -18.48
N GLN A 256 20.39 -1.19 -18.37
CA GLN A 256 20.65 -2.60 -18.65
C GLN A 256 20.33 -3.49 -17.43
N PRO A 257 19.76 -4.69 -17.63
CA PRO A 257 19.32 -5.56 -16.54
C PRO A 257 20.46 -6.16 -15.70
N ASP A 258 21.70 -6.07 -16.17
CA ASP A 258 22.93 -6.58 -15.55
C ASP A 258 23.76 -5.49 -14.85
N GLU A 259 23.27 -4.24 -14.82
CA GLU A 259 24.00 -3.15 -14.14
C GLU A 259 24.10 -3.34 -12.63
N LEU A 260 23.11 -3.99 -12.01
CA LEU A 260 23.07 -4.30 -10.58
C LEU A 260 22.48 -5.70 -10.35
N GLU A 261 22.55 -6.18 -9.11
CA GLU A 261 22.20 -7.55 -8.72
C GLU A 261 20.71 -7.88 -8.85
N LYS A 262 19.84 -6.91 -8.54
CA LYS A 262 18.37 -7.08 -8.50
C LYS A 262 17.67 -6.25 -9.55
N ARG A 263 16.42 -6.62 -9.86
CA ARG A 263 15.60 -5.96 -10.88
C ARG A 263 14.17 -5.79 -10.40
N VAL A 264 13.59 -4.64 -10.73
CA VAL A 264 12.14 -4.43 -10.63
C VAL A 264 11.60 -4.18 -12.04
N HIS A 265 10.77 -5.09 -12.51
CA HIS A 265 10.20 -5.12 -13.85
C HIS A 265 8.83 -4.43 -13.85
N PHE A 266 8.70 -3.33 -14.58
CA PHE A 266 7.44 -2.67 -14.84
C PHE A 266 6.80 -3.25 -16.10
N GLN A 267 5.78 -4.08 -15.91
CA GLN A 267 5.04 -4.71 -17.00
C GLN A 267 3.62 -4.17 -17.06
N PHE A 268 3.32 -3.45 -18.14
CA PHE A 268 2.00 -2.89 -18.41
C PHE A 268 1.23 -3.78 -19.39
N TYR A 269 -0.07 -3.51 -19.52
CA TYR A 269 -0.96 -4.25 -20.41
C TYR A 269 -1.01 -5.77 -20.12
N ALA A 270 -0.94 -6.14 -18.85
CA ALA A 270 -0.89 -7.52 -18.38
C ALA A 270 -1.93 -7.73 -17.27
N ALA A 271 -2.98 -8.48 -17.56
CA ALA A 271 -4.00 -8.85 -16.59
C ALA A 271 -3.76 -10.28 -16.07
N PRO A 272 -3.74 -10.52 -14.74
CA PRO A 272 -3.68 -11.86 -14.18
C PRO A 272 -4.98 -12.63 -14.47
N GLN A 273 -4.84 -13.87 -14.94
CA GLN A 273 -5.96 -14.73 -15.31
C GLN A 273 -6.00 -16.03 -14.52
N GLU A 274 -4.86 -16.56 -14.08
CA GLU A 274 -4.77 -17.78 -13.28
C GLU A 274 -3.43 -17.80 -12.54
N ILE A 275 -3.46 -18.21 -11.26
CA ILE A 275 -2.25 -18.53 -10.51
C ILE A 275 -1.95 -20.02 -10.73
N LEU A 276 -0.78 -20.31 -11.31
CA LEU A 276 -0.34 -21.64 -11.70
C LEU A 276 0.37 -22.37 -10.55
N GLY A 277 0.43 -23.70 -10.65
CA GLY A 277 1.09 -24.59 -9.68
C GLY A 277 0.13 -25.53 -8.97
N GLY A 278 0.69 -26.41 -8.13
CA GLY A 278 -0.07 -27.32 -7.25
C GLY A 278 -0.64 -26.60 -6.02
N ASP A 279 -0.19 -26.98 -4.82
CA ASP A 279 -0.62 -26.36 -3.56
C ASP A 279 0.04 -24.99 -3.32
N HIS A 280 1.13 -24.70 -4.02
CA HIS A 280 1.90 -23.46 -3.94
C HIS A 280 1.96 -22.76 -5.30
N VAL A 281 2.27 -21.46 -5.29
CA VAL A 281 2.48 -20.67 -6.50
C VAL A 281 3.76 -21.13 -7.20
N GLU A 282 3.63 -21.51 -8.47
CA GLU A 282 4.75 -21.83 -9.37
C GLU A 282 4.84 -20.86 -10.55
N GLY A 283 3.79 -20.07 -10.78
CA GLY A 283 3.75 -19.07 -11.84
C GLY A 283 2.41 -18.35 -11.91
N ILE A 284 2.27 -17.44 -12.87
CA ILE A 284 1.04 -16.71 -13.14
C ILE A 284 0.80 -16.68 -14.64
N ARG A 285 -0.42 -17.00 -15.08
CA ARG A 285 -0.85 -16.80 -16.46
C ARG A 285 -1.41 -15.39 -16.61
N LEU A 286 -0.88 -14.67 -17.58
CA LEU A 286 -1.28 -13.30 -17.89
C LEU A 286 -2.00 -13.26 -19.23
N GLU A 287 -2.92 -12.32 -19.39
CA GLU A 287 -3.50 -11.95 -20.68
C GLU A 287 -3.05 -10.54 -21.06
N ARG A 288 -2.66 -10.37 -22.33
CA ARG A 288 -2.38 -9.04 -22.88
C ARG A 288 -3.66 -8.24 -22.95
N THR A 289 -3.60 -6.99 -22.51
CA THR A 289 -4.76 -6.09 -22.53
C THR A 289 -4.52 -4.88 -23.42
N GLU A 290 -5.63 -4.23 -23.79
CA GLU A 290 -5.64 -2.90 -24.38
C GLU A 290 -6.52 -1.99 -23.51
N VAL A 291 -6.36 -0.67 -23.65
CA VAL A 291 -7.19 0.30 -22.96
C VAL A 291 -8.24 0.85 -23.92
N ILE A 292 -9.50 0.50 -23.69
CA ILE A 292 -10.67 0.96 -24.45
C ILE A 292 -11.56 1.71 -23.47
N ASP A 293 -11.88 2.97 -23.75
CA ASP A 293 -12.70 3.84 -22.89
C ASP A 293 -12.24 3.86 -21.41
N GLY A 294 -10.92 3.87 -21.20
CA GLY A 294 -10.29 3.89 -19.87
C GLY A 294 -10.34 2.56 -19.10
N ARG A 295 -10.89 1.50 -19.70
CA ARG A 295 -10.97 0.15 -19.14
C ARG A 295 -9.97 -0.78 -19.81
N ALA A 296 -9.44 -1.72 -19.03
CA ALA A 296 -8.62 -2.80 -19.58
C ALA A 296 -9.52 -3.84 -20.25
N VAL A 297 -9.24 -4.17 -21.50
CA VAL A 297 -9.95 -5.20 -22.28
C VAL A 297 -8.93 -6.26 -22.70
N GLY A 298 -9.27 -7.53 -22.44
CA GLY A 298 -8.44 -8.67 -22.82
C GLY A 298 -8.39 -8.87 -24.32
N THR A 299 -7.21 -9.22 -24.84
CA THR A 299 -6.98 -9.47 -26.27
C THR A 299 -7.11 -10.94 -26.66
N GLY A 300 -7.33 -11.84 -25.69
CA GLY A 300 -7.29 -13.29 -25.87
C GLY A 300 -5.88 -13.88 -26.03
N LYS A 301 -4.82 -13.06 -25.95
CA LYS A 301 -3.43 -13.51 -26.05
C LYS A 301 -2.83 -13.71 -24.66
N PHE A 302 -2.66 -14.97 -24.28
CA PHE A 302 -2.07 -15.36 -22.99
C PHE A 302 -0.56 -15.53 -23.09
N PHE A 303 0.13 -15.28 -21.98
CA PHE A 303 1.57 -15.48 -21.82
C PHE A 303 1.94 -15.73 -20.36
#